data_AF-A0AA36BXC9-F1
#
_entry.id   AF-A0AA36BXC9-F1
#
_cell.length_a   1.000
_cell.length_b   1.000
_cell.length_c   1.000
_cell.angle_alpha   90.00
_cell.angle_beta   90.00
_cell.angle_gamma   90.00
#
_symmetry.space_group_name_H-M   'P 1'
#
loop_
_entity.id
_entity.type
_entity.pdbx_description
1 polymer ?
#
loop_
_entity_poly.entity_id
_entity_poly.type
_entity_poly.pdbx_seq_one_letter_code
_entity_poly.pdbx_strand_id
1 'polypeptide(L)'
;MLAYLSAFCFFIAAISTGDCYSVAGPFGGKNDSLGPHIVICTLPPECYHEVEVCEHKGVSYRVGQTFMDDCNECSCEGNNVVRCTKKICLTTDTGCAYNNKIYKIGESYMKDCNTCICEATNAAICTGIFCIFD
;
A
#
# COMPACT_ATOMS: atom_id res chain seq x y z
N MET A 1 -22.36 3.12 30.98
CA MET A 1 -21.02 2.49 31.05
C MET A 1 -20.28 2.98 29.80
N LEU A 2 -19.87 4.26 29.81
CA LEU A 2 -18.49 4.74 30.04
C LEU A 2 -17.58 4.37 28.84
N ALA A 3 -16.88 5.27 28.14
CA ALA A 3 -16.32 6.58 28.53
C ALA A 3 -16.00 7.42 27.24
N TYR A 4 -16.18 8.75 27.21
CA TYR A 4 -15.09 9.77 27.26
C TYR A 4 -14.00 9.52 26.20
N LEU A 5 -13.77 10.28 25.12
CA LEU A 5 -13.35 11.68 24.88
C LEU A 5 -13.27 11.75 23.32
N SER A 6 -13.58 12.81 22.59
CA SER A 6 -12.94 14.12 22.72
C SER A 6 -13.83 15.18 22.07
N ALA A 7 -14.23 16.13 22.89
CA ALA A 7 -14.65 17.44 22.46
C ALA A 7 -13.46 18.15 21.79
N PHE A 8 -13.36 18.10 20.46
CA PHE A 8 -12.59 19.05 19.65
C PHE A 8 -13.24 19.19 18.25
N CYS A 9 -14.54 19.49 18.23
CA CYS A 9 -15.14 20.22 17.10
C CYS A 9 -15.35 21.70 17.46
N PHE A 10 -14.51 22.22 18.37
CA PHE A 10 -14.41 23.66 18.61
C PHE A 10 -13.21 24.16 17.82
N PHE A 11 -13.49 25.09 16.90
CA PHE A 11 -12.54 25.85 16.07
C PHE A 11 -11.97 25.14 14.84
N ILE A 12 -12.79 24.84 13.83
CA ILE A 12 -12.43 25.20 12.45
C ILE A 12 -13.65 25.83 11.79
N ALA A 13 -13.71 27.16 11.89
CA ALA A 13 -14.43 27.96 10.92
C ALA A 13 -13.67 27.89 9.58
N ALA A 14 -14.43 27.79 8.48
CA ALA A 14 -13.96 27.68 7.10
C ALA A 14 -13.27 26.34 6.80
N ILE A 15 -13.75 25.51 5.87
CA ILE A 15 -13.99 25.81 4.46
C ILE A 15 -15.12 24.85 4.00
N SER A 16 -16.36 25.32 3.96
CA SER A 16 -17.43 24.63 3.22
C SER A 16 -17.47 25.27 1.84
N THR A 17 -17.05 24.52 0.82
CA THR A 17 -17.13 24.93 -0.60
C THR A 17 -18.54 24.76 -1.18
N GLY A 18 -19.55 24.47 -0.36
CA GLY A 18 -20.94 24.45 -0.79
C GLY A 18 -21.51 25.87 -0.93
N ASP A 19 -22.29 26.11 -1.98
CA ASP A 19 -23.02 27.36 -2.21
C ASP A 19 -24.04 27.61 -1.09
N CYS A 20 -23.66 28.39 -0.08
CA CYS A 20 -24.56 28.83 0.97
C CYS A 20 -25.48 29.94 0.42
N TYR A 21 -26.79 29.69 0.35
CA TYR A 21 -27.76 30.73 0.01
C TYR A 21 -28.60 31.12 1.23
N SER A 22 -28.82 32.43 1.38
CA SER A 22 -29.68 32.97 2.44
C SER A 22 -31.13 32.95 1.98
N VAL A 23 -32.00 32.23 2.70
CA VAL A 23 -33.46 32.33 2.50
C VAL A 23 -34.03 33.41 3.43
N ALA A 24 -34.72 34.39 2.85
CA ALA A 24 -35.48 35.36 3.63
C ALA A 24 -36.71 34.67 4.24
N GLY A 25 -36.74 34.53 5.56
CA GLY A 25 -37.94 34.08 6.27
C GLY A 25 -39.09 35.08 6.15
N PRO A 26 -40.34 34.67 6.41
CA PRO A 26 -41.54 35.49 6.16
C PRO A 26 -41.72 36.67 7.13
N PHE A 27 -40.78 36.92 8.04
CA PHE A 27 -40.83 38.04 8.98
C PHE A 27 -39.87 39.14 8.52
N GLY A 28 -40.44 40.14 7.85
CA GLY A 28 -39.74 41.39 7.52
C GLY A 28 -39.47 42.22 8.78
N GLY A 29 -38.23 42.68 8.94
CA GLY A 29 -37.82 43.60 10.00
C GLY A 29 -36.51 44.28 9.63
N LYS A 30 -36.47 45.61 9.77
CA LYS A 30 -35.38 46.50 9.35
C LYS A 30 -34.05 46.16 10.03
N ASN A 31 -32.99 46.27 9.22
CA ASN A 31 -31.60 46.63 9.52
C ASN A 31 -31.25 46.62 11.02
N ASP A 32 -30.59 45.55 11.48
CA ASP A 32 -29.55 45.62 12.52
C ASP A 32 -28.84 44.26 12.56
N SER A 33 -27.51 44.32 12.51
CA SER A 33 -26.59 43.20 12.44
C SER A 33 -26.57 42.39 13.75
N LEU A 34 -27.56 41.52 13.99
CA LEU A 34 -27.46 40.35 14.88
C LEU A 34 -28.83 39.61 14.90
N GLY A 35 -29.08 38.76 13.90
CA GLY A 35 -30.24 37.86 13.88
C GLY A 35 -29.81 36.49 13.33
N PRO A 36 -30.44 35.38 13.77
CA PRO A 36 -30.03 34.05 13.37
C PRO A 36 -30.46 33.83 11.91
N HIS A 37 -29.61 34.22 10.97
CA HIS A 37 -29.74 33.77 9.60
C HIS A 37 -29.67 32.24 9.61
N ILE A 38 -30.80 31.58 9.33
CA ILE A 38 -30.84 30.14 9.16
C ILE A 38 -30.06 29.83 7.88
N VAL A 39 -28.83 29.35 8.06
CA VAL A 39 -28.00 28.83 6.98
C VAL A 39 -28.44 27.38 6.75
N ILE A 40 -29.13 27.13 5.65
CA ILE A 40 -29.54 25.80 5.25
C ILE A 40 -28.45 25.23 4.33
N CYS A 41 -27.67 24.27 4.85
CA CYS A 41 -26.81 23.45 4.02
C CYS A 41 -27.66 22.31 3.46
N THR A 42 -27.82 22.25 2.14
CA THR A 42 -28.66 21.25 1.45
C THR A 42 -27.98 19.88 1.34
N LEU A 43 -26.72 19.77 1.76
CA LEU A 43 -25.95 18.54 1.78
C LEU A 43 -25.43 18.30 3.20
N PRO A 44 -25.55 17.07 3.75
CA PRO A 44 -24.79 16.72 4.95
C PRO A 44 -23.30 16.99 4.66
N PRO A 45 -22.50 17.43 5.64
CA PRO A 45 -21.06 17.46 5.46
C PRO A 45 -20.64 16.01 5.22
N GLU A 46 -20.48 15.63 3.95
CA GLU A 46 -19.77 14.41 3.64
C GLU A 46 -18.39 14.63 4.21
N CYS A 47 -18.08 13.91 5.29
CA CYS A 47 -16.72 13.77 5.77
C CYS A 47 -15.93 13.12 4.63
N TYR A 48 -15.45 13.93 3.69
CA TYR A 48 -14.45 13.54 2.72
C TYR A 48 -13.16 13.36 3.52
N HIS A 49 -13.06 12.22 4.21
CA HIS A 49 -11.80 11.74 4.70
C HIS A 49 -11.05 11.34 3.44
N GLU A 50 -10.13 12.19 2.97
CA GLU A 50 -9.14 11.78 1.99
C GLU A 50 -8.41 10.60 2.62
N VAL A 51 -8.78 9.39 2.20
CA VAL A 51 -8.13 8.17 2.65
C VAL A 51 -6.81 8.16 1.91
N GLU A 52 -5.75 8.46 2.62
CA GLU A 52 -4.41 8.37 2.09
C GLU A 52 -4.12 6.91 1.69
N VAL A 53 -3.61 6.74 0.47
CA VAL A 53 -3.31 5.44 -0.12
C VAL A 53 -1.92 5.44 -0.73
N CYS A 54 -1.34 4.24 -0.83
CA CYS A 54 -0.16 3.97 -1.63
C CYS A 54 -0.55 3.16 -2.85
N GLU A 55 -0.02 3.51 -4.02
CA GLU A 55 -0.13 2.71 -5.23
C GLU A 55 1.11 1.82 -5.39
N HIS A 56 0.90 0.50 -5.48
CA HIS A 56 1.96 -0.47 -5.72
C HIS A 56 1.53 -1.45 -6.81
N LYS A 57 2.29 -1.53 -7.91
CA LYS A 57 2.01 -2.40 -9.08
C LYS A 57 0.56 -2.31 -9.60
N GLY A 58 -0.04 -1.12 -9.55
CA GLY A 58 -1.42 -0.86 -10.00
C GLY A 58 -2.51 -1.24 -9.01
N VAL A 59 -2.15 -1.57 -7.76
CA VAL A 59 -3.09 -1.85 -6.66
C VAL A 59 -2.95 -0.76 -5.60
N SER A 60 -4.06 -0.28 -5.07
CA SER A 60 -4.09 0.74 -4.01
C SER A 60 -4.20 0.09 -2.63
N TYR A 61 -3.34 0.53 -1.71
CA TYR A 61 -3.25 0.07 -0.32
C TYR A 61 -3.49 1.24 0.63
N ARG A 62 -4.24 1.03 1.71
CA ARG A 62 -4.45 2.07 2.73
C ARG A 62 -3.18 2.28 3.56
N VAL A 63 -2.98 3.49 4.09
CA VAL A 63 -1.91 3.72 5.07
C VAL A 63 -2.05 2.76 6.26
N GLY A 64 -0.92 2.15 6.64
CA GLY A 64 -0.85 1.10 7.66
C GLY A 64 -1.17 -0.31 7.15
N GLN A 65 -1.64 -0.47 5.91
CA GLN A 65 -1.88 -1.79 5.33
C GLN A 65 -0.55 -2.47 4.98
N THR A 66 -0.45 -3.74 5.36
CA THR A 66 0.64 -4.64 5.00
C THR A 66 0.20 -5.60 3.90
N PHE A 67 1.10 -5.93 2.98
CA PHE A 67 0.86 -6.86 1.88
C PHE A 67 2.16 -7.57 1.48
N MET A 68 2.05 -8.64 0.70
CA MET A 68 3.20 -9.36 0.16
C MET A 68 3.45 -8.97 -1.29
N ASP A 69 4.71 -8.69 -1.61
CA ASP A 69 5.21 -8.57 -2.97
C ASP A 69 6.28 -9.65 -3.19
N ASP A 70 5.91 -10.70 -3.93
CA ASP A 70 6.63 -11.97 -3.98
C ASP A 70 6.82 -12.56 -2.57
N CYS A 71 8.06 -12.63 -2.08
CA CYS A 71 8.41 -13.06 -0.73
C CYS A 71 8.68 -11.90 0.24
N ASN A 72 8.63 -10.66 -0.26
CA ASN A 72 8.90 -9.48 0.53
C ASN A 72 7.63 -8.97 1.18
N GLU A 73 7.73 -8.66 2.46
CA GLU A 73 6.65 -8.02 3.19
C GLU A 73 6.76 -6.51 2.99
N CYS A 74 5.65 -5.91 2.56
CA CYS A 74 5.54 -4.50 2.24
C CYS A 74 4.48 -3.82 3.11
N SER A 75 4.69 -2.54 3.41
CA SER A 75 3.75 -1.69 4.16
C SER A 75 3.62 -0.31 3.53
N CYS A 76 2.40 0.22 3.53
CA CYS A 76 2.12 1.61 3.13
C CYS A 76 2.32 2.56 4.32
N GLU A 77 3.32 3.46 4.23
CA GLU A 77 3.73 4.38 5.33
C GLU A 77 3.10 5.78 5.22
N GLY A 78 2.28 6.05 4.20
CA GLY A 78 1.78 7.40 3.89
C GLY A 78 2.61 8.11 2.84
N ASN A 79 2.14 9.24 2.35
CA ASN A 79 2.67 10.05 1.25
C ASN A 79 2.98 9.21 -0.01
N ASN A 80 2.15 8.21 -0.30
CA ASN A 80 2.35 7.24 -1.38
C ASN A 80 3.68 6.45 -1.27
N VAL A 81 4.21 6.25 -0.06
CA VAL A 81 5.46 5.52 0.20
C VAL A 81 5.17 4.07 0.59
N VAL A 82 5.72 3.15 -0.18
CA VAL A 82 5.73 1.71 0.11
C VAL A 82 7.12 1.30 0.58
N ARG A 83 7.20 0.70 1.76
CA ARG A 83 8.43 0.09 2.27
C ARG A 83 8.30 -1.42 2.22
N CYS A 84 9.27 -2.09 1.59
CA CYS A 84 9.34 -3.54 1.55
C CYS A 84 10.61 -4.06 2.24
N THR A 85 10.56 -5.29 2.74
CA THR A 85 11.78 -6.04 3.08
C THR A 85 12.64 -6.28 1.83
N LYS A 86 13.92 -6.60 2.01
CA LYS A 86 14.86 -6.88 0.91
C LYS A 86 15.35 -8.33 0.95
N LYS A 87 14.40 -9.27 0.95
CA LYS A 87 14.66 -10.70 0.85
C LYS A 87 14.85 -11.06 -0.63
N ILE A 88 15.77 -11.98 -0.90
CA ILE A 88 15.94 -12.59 -2.21
C ILE A 88 14.82 -13.61 -2.36
N CYS A 89 13.88 -13.34 -3.27
CA CYS A 89 12.75 -14.22 -3.53
C CYS A 89 13.12 -15.28 -4.55
N LEU A 90 13.12 -16.55 -4.12
CA LEU A 90 13.10 -17.68 -5.05
C LEU A 90 11.68 -17.78 -5.61
N THR A 91 11.43 -17.14 -6.75
CA THR A 91 10.20 -17.39 -7.50
C THR A 91 10.35 -18.69 -8.29
N THR A 92 9.22 -19.29 -8.68
CA THR A 92 9.19 -20.48 -9.54
C THR A 92 9.77 -20.26 -10.95
N ASP A 93 10.23 -19.04 -11.26
CA ASP A 93 10.83 -18.64 -12.53
C ASP A 93 12.36 -18.40 -12.43
N THR A 94 12.97 -18.50 -11.24
CA THR A 94 14.35 -18.01 -11.03
C THR A 94 15.46 -19.06 -11.08
N GLY A 95 15.13 -20.35 -11.29
CA GLY A 95 16.10 -21.41 -11.61
C GLY A 95 16.44 -22.37 -10.46
N CYS A 96 17.69 -22.80 -10.38
CA CYS A 96 18.15 -23.90 -9.53
C CYS A 96 18.97 -23.37 -8.34
N ALA A 97 18.64 -23.81 -7.13
CA ALA A 97 19.44 -23.54 -5.95
C ALA A 97 20.52 -24.63 -5.77
N TYR A 98 21.79 -24.23 -5.73
CA TYR A 98 22.92 -25.13 -5.42
C TYR A 98 24.00 -24.39 -4.62
N ASN A 99 24.47 -25.02 -3.54
CA ASN A 99 25.53 -24.50 -2.65
C ASN A 99 25.31 -23.03 -2.22
N ASN A 100 24.11 -22.71 -1.72
CA ASN A 100 23.69 -21.36 -1.32
C ASN A 100 23.73 -20.29 -2.44
N LYS A 101 23.82 -20.71 -3.70
CA LYS A 101 23.75 -19.85 -4.88
C LYS A 101 22.54 -20.21 -5.73
N ILE A 102 21.98 -19.19 -6.38
CA ILE A 102 20.90 -19.34 -7.37
C ILE A 102 21.54 -19.33 -8.76
N TYR A 103 21.17 -20.30 -9.60
CA TYR A 103 21.54 -20.38 -11.00
C TYR A 103 20.28 -20.25 -11.85
N LYS A 104 20.26 -19.29 -12.77
CA LYS A 104 19.13 -19.10 -13.68
C LYS A 104 18.99 -20.28 -14.65
N ILE A 105 17.81 -20.46 -15.22
CA ILE A 105 17.59 -21.43 -16.30
C ILE A 105 18.60 -21.15 -17.44
N GLY A 106 19.30 -22.20 -17.87
CA GLY A 106 20.38 -22.16 -18.86
C GLY A 106 21.77 -21.90 -18.28
N GLU A 107 21.90 -21.45 -17.02
CA GLU A 107 23.20 -21.31 -16.38
C GLU A 107 23.77 -22.67 -15.97
N SER A 108 25.10 -22.78 -16.07
CA SER A 108 25.85 -23.96 -15.65
C SER A 108 26.63 -23.74 -14.37
N TYR A 109 26.83 -24.82 -13.64
CA TYR A 109 27.62 -24.85 -12.41
C TYR A 109 28.31 -26.18 -12.20
N MET A 110 29.39 -26.17 -11.42
CA MET A 110 30.14 -27.36 -11.09
C MET A 110 29.63 -27.95 -9.78
N LYS A 111 29.25 -29.23 -9.81
CA LYS A 111 28.94 -30.05 -8.64
C LYS A 111 29.97 -31.18 -8.59
N ASP A 112 30.88 -31.10 -7.63
CA ASP A 112 32.05 -31.96 -7.56
C ASP A 112 32.87 -31.87 -8.87
N CYS A 113 33.05 -32.98 -9.59
CA CYS A 113 33.69 -33.00 -10.92
C CYS A 113 32.70 -32.90 -12.09
N ASN A 114 31.39 -32.79 -11.80
CA ASN A 114 30.35 -32.79 -12.80
C ASN A 114 29.90 -31.37 -13.15
N THR A 115 29.60 -31.15 -14.43
CA THR A 115 28.98 -29.92 -14.90
C THR A 115 27.48 -30.11 -14.94
N CYS A 116 26.74 -29.25 -14.24
CA CYS A 116 25.29 -29.22 -14.20
C CYS A 116 24.76 -28.00 -14.95
N ILE A 117 23.66 -28.16 -15.68
CA ILE A 117 22.91 -27.09 -16.35
C ILE A 117 21.53 -27.02 -15.71
N CYS A 118 21.13 -25.83 -15.27
CA CYS A 118 19.78 -25.63 -14.75
C CYS A 118 18.76 -25.61 -15.90
N GLU A 119 17.87 -26.59 -15.98
CA GLU A 119 16.84 -26.65 -17.02
C GLU A 119 15.51 -26.07 -16.57
N ALA A 120 15.12 -26.34 -15.32
CA ALA A 120 13.88 -25.85 -14.74
C ALA A 120 14.05 -25.65 -13.25
N THR A 121 13.06 -25.04 -12.60
CA THR A 121 13.10 -24.78 -11.16
C THR A 121 13.34 -26.05 -10.37
N ASN A 122 14.41 -26.05 -9.58
CA ASN A 122 14.91 -27.21 -8.81
C ASN A 122 15.29 -28.46 -9.63
N ALA A 123 15.43 -28.36 -10.96
CA ALA A 123 15.83 -29.45 -11.82
C ALA A 123 17.06 -29.06 -12.65
N ALA A 124 18.18 -29.74 -12.40
CA ALA A 124 19.40 -29.59 -13.16
C ALA A 124 19.84 -30.93 -13.77
N ILE A 125 20.32 -30.87 -15.00
CA ILE A 125 20.91 -32.02 -15.70
C ILE A 125 22.42 -31.92 -15.53
N CYS A 126 23.03 -32.97 -14.97
CA CYS A 126 24.47 -33.02 -14.73
C CYS A 126 25.13 -34.06 -15.63
N THR A 127 26.41 -33.85 -15.93
CA THR A 127 27.26 -34.92 -16.44
C THR A 127 27.32 -36.09 -15.45
N GLY A 128 27.51 -37.31 -15.96
CA GLY A 128 27.61 -38.54 -15.16
C GLY A 128 29.04 -39.06 -15.06
N ILE A 129 30.01 -38.16 -14.87
CA ILE A 129 31.43 -38.53 -14.78
C ILE A 129 31.71 -39.03 -13.37
N PHE A 130 32.45 -40.14 -13.28
CA PHE A 130 32.91 -40.68 -12.01
C PHE A 130 34.02 -39.77 -11.45
N CYS A 131 33.76 -39.15 -10.30
CA CYS A 131 34.75 -38.29 -9.64
C CYS A 131 35.76 -39.13 -8.88
N ILE A 132 37.04 -38.94 -9.18
CA ILE A 132 38.15 -39.48 -8.39
C ILE A 132 38.48 -38.45 -7.33
N PHE A 133 38.40 -38.86 -6.06
CA PHE A 133 38.86 -38.06 -4.93
C PHE A 133 40.19 -38.65 -4.48
N ASP A 134 41.28 -37.89 -4.63
CA ASP A 134 42.62 -38.19 -4.07
C ASP A 134 42.76 -37.64 -2.65
#